data_AF-A0A7V5ST34-F1
#
_entry.id   AF-A0A7V5ST34-F1
#
_cell.length_a   1.000
_cell.length_b   1.000
_cell.length_c   1.000
_cell.angle_alpha   90.00
_cell.angle_beta   90.00
_cell.angle_gamma   90.00
#
_symmetry.space_group_name_H-M   'P 1'
#
loop_
_entity.id
_entity.type
_entity.pdbx_description
1 polymer ?
#
loop_
_entity_poly.entity_id
_entity_poly.type
_entity_poly.pdbx_seq_one_letter_code
_entity_poly.pdbx_strand_id
1 'polypeptide(L)'
;MNPFIISTLIITNLLKFEVAISEKERIKGLMYRKNWGNIDGMLFLHNKPEKVVYWMKNTYLNMYLLFIDDKFNLTEIKYPKILSEDLIISCSNNIKYVLEIKPEISNIILSNYEIFKKELSNKIIKILSK
;
A
#
# COMPACT_ATOMS: atom_id res chain seq x y z
N MET A 1 -3.17 16.61 11.24
CA MET A 1 -2.42 16.72 9.97
C MET A 1 -3.23 16.05 8.89
N ASN A 2 -3.31 16.67 7.71
CA ASN A 2 -3.90 16.05 6.54
C ASN A 2 -2.94 14.96 6.03
N PRO A 3 -3.45 13.80 5.58
CA PRO A 3 -2.60 12.74 5.06
C PRO A 3 -1.89 13.21 3.78
N PHE A 4 -0.62 12.84 3.64
CA PHE A 4 0.12 13.07 2.41
C PHE A 4 -0.39 12.11 1.32
N ILE A 5 -0.75 12.62 0.16
CA ILE A 5 -1.34 11.84 -0.94
C ILE A 5 -0.46 11.93 -2.18
N ILE A 6 -0.25 10.79 -2.83
CA ILE A 6 0.33 10.70 -4.16
C ILE A 6 -0.73 10.25 -5.16
N SER A 7 -0.54 10.66 -6.42
CA SER A 7 -1.37 10.18 -7.53
C SER A 7 -0.50 9.57 -8.62
N THR A 8 -0.96 8.46 -9.19
CA THR A 8 -0.35 7.78 -10.33
C THR A 8 -1.37 7.65 -11.46
N LEU A 9 -0.93 7.81 -12.70
CA LEU A 9 -1.76 7.54 -13.87
C LEU A 9 -1.37 6.18 -14.44
N ILE A 10 -2.32 5.25 -14.51
CA ILE A 10 -2.12 3.94 -15.14
C ILE A 10 -3.10 3.84 -16.29
N ILE A 11 -2.57 3.83 -17.52
CA ILE A 11 -3.37 3.93 -18.75
C ILE A 11 -4.20 5.22 -18.72
N THR A 12 -5.49 5.14 -18.38
CA THR A 12 -6.42 6.27 -18.26
C THR A 12 -6.94 6.49 -16.83
N ASN A 13 -6.49 5.67 -15.87
CA ASN A 13 -6.98 5.70 -14.48
C ASN A 13 -6.03 6.51 -13.59
N LEU A 14 -6.52 7.62 -13.04
CA LEU A 14 -5.81 8.38 -12.03
C LEU A 14 -6.10 7.79 -10.64
N LEU A 15 -5.14 7.07 -10.09
CA LEU A 15 -5.25 6.42 -8.79
C LEU A 15 -4.57 7.25 -7.70
N LYS A 16 -5.21 7.35 -6.53
CA LYS A 16 -4.71 8.15 -5.40
C LYS A 16 -4.37 7.27 -4.21
N PHE A 17 -3.20 7.48 -3.62
CA PHE A 17 -2.75 6.73 -2.45
C PHE A 17 -2.36 7.68 -1.31
N GLU A 18 -2.90 7.45 -0.12
CA GLU A 18 -2.32 8.05 1.09
C GLU A 18 -0.99 7.38 1.39
N VAL A 19 -0.02 8.14 1.91
CA VAL A 19 1.31 7.62 2.25
C VAL A 19 1.49 7.62 3.76
N ALA A 20 1.81 6.46 4.32
CA ALA A 20 2.14 6.28 5.72
C ALA A 20 3.66 6.13 5.88
N ILE A 21 4.32 7.15 6.44
CA ILE A 21 5.79 7.22 6.57
C ILE A 21 6.21 7.06 8.03
N SER A 22 5.50 7.70 8.95
CA SER A 22 5.77 7.57 10.38
C SER A 22 5.22 6.25 10.91
N GLU A 23 5.83 5.75 11.99
CA GLU A 23 5.33 4.58 12.70
C GLU A 23 3.87 4.74 13.13
N LYS A 24 3.50 5.93 13.63
CA LYS A 24 2.12 6.26 14.02
C LYS A 24 1.14 6.15 12.86
N GLU A 25 1.52 6.62 11.66
CA GLU A 25 0.68 6.48 10.46
C GLU A 25 0.55 5.02 10.04
N ARG A 26 1.65 4.26 10.05
CA ARG A 26 1.63 2.83 9.70
C ARG A 26 0.78 2.00 10.67
N ILE A 27 0.89 2.24 11.98
CA ILE A 27 0.07 1.55 12.99
C ILE A 27 -1.41 1.87 12.80
N LYS A 28 -1.73 3.13 12.49
CA LYS A 28 -3.12 3.55 12.27
C LYS A 28 -3.71 2.93 10.99
N GLY A 29 -2.96 2.94 9.90
CA GLY A 29 -3.42 2.44 8.60
C GLY A 29 -4.81 2.95 8.21
N LEU A 30 -5.64 2.03 7.72
CA LEU A 30 -7.05 2.27 7.36
C LEU A 30 -8.04 1.90 8.49
N MET A 31 -7.59 1.71 9.73
CA MET A 31 -8.47 1.36 10.86
C MET A 31 -9.62 2.37 11.01
N TYR A 32 -10.78 1.86 11.39
CA TYR A 32 -12.02 2.58 11.67
C TYR A 32 -12.68 3.30 10.48
N ARG A 33 -12.08 3.24 9.28
CA ARG A 33 -12.74 3.77 8.06
C ARG A 33 -13.86 2.83 7.63
N LYS A 34 -15.02 3.41 7.33
CA LYS A 34 -16.20 2.69 6.80
C LYS A 34 -16.33 2.79 5.28
N ASN A 35 -15.61 3.73 4.66
CA ASN A 35 -15.52 3.90 3.22
C ASN A 35 -14.12 4.39 2.85
N TRP A 36 -13.77 4.27 1.58
CA TRP A 36 -12.47 4.68 1.07
C TRP A 36 -12.33 6.19 0.87
N GLY A 37 -13.43 6.95 0.85
CA GLY A 37 -13.42 8.35 0.45
C GLY A 37 -12.82 8.54 -0.95
N ASN A 38 -11.92 9.51 -1.07
CA ASN A 38 -11.32 9.92 -2.35
C ASN A 38 -9.98 9.25 -2.68
N ILE A 39 -9.62 8.18 -1.96
CA ILE A 39 -8.35 7.45 -2.14
C ILE A 39 -8.64 6.03 -2.62
N ASP A 40 -7.70 5.44 -3.35
CA ASP A 40 -7.80 4.08 -3.91
C ASP A 40 -6.94 3.07 -3.17
N GLY A 41 -6.10 3.55 -2.27
CA GLY A 41 -5.27 2.73 -1.42
C GLY A 41 -4.43 3.54 -0.43
N MET A 42 -3.63 2.82 0.34
CA MET A 42 -2.62 3.37 1.22
C MET A 42 -1.28 2.69 0.96
N LEU A 43 -0.23 3.51 0.84
CA LEU A 43 1.14 3.08 0.64
C LEU A 43 1.93 3.26 1.94
N PHE A 44 2.45 2.16 2.46
CA PHE A 44 3.29 2.14 3.65
C PHE A 44 4.75 2.16 3.21
N LEU A 45 5.52 3.14 3.69
CA LEU A 45 6.97 3.24 3.47
C LEU A 45 7.66 2.79 4.76
N HIS A 46 8.46 1.72 4.66
CA HIS A 46 9.30 1.27 5.76
C HIS A 46 10.68 1.94 5.70
N ASN A 47 11.30 2.15 6.86
CA ASN A 47 12.58 2.88 6.95
C ASN A 47 13.73 2.10 6.30
N LYS A 48 13.67 0.77 6.33
CA LYS A 48 14.60 -0.15 5.69
C LYS A 48 13.82 -1.34 5.13
N PRO A 49 14.39 -2.09 4.18
CA PRO A 49 13.79 -3.34 3.76
C PRO A 49 13.86 -4.35 4.90
N GLU A 50 12.73 -4.97 5.25
CA GLU A 50 12.65 -5.93 6.35
C GLU A 50 11.49 -6.91 6.20
N LYS A 51 11.42 -7.89 7.11
CA LYS A 51 10.22 -8.72 7.28
C LYS A 51 9.17 -7.88 8.00
N VAL A 52 7.96 -7.83 7.47
CA VAL A 52 6.89 -6.98 8.01
C VAL A 52 5.72 -7.83 8.51
N VAL A 53 4.98 -7.28 9.47
CA VAL A 53 3.79 -7.90 10.04
C VAL A 53 2.64 -6.90 10.02
N TYR A 54 1.51 -7.35 9.50
CA TYR A 54 0.26 -6.59 9.39
C TYR A 54 -0.89 -7.38 10.03
N TRP A 55 -2.05 -6.75 10.14
CA TRP A 55 -3.30 -7.34 10.59
C TRP A 55 -4.48 -6.51 10.07
N MET A 56 -5.70 -6.98 10.27
CA MET A 56 -6.93 -6.27 9.88
C MET A 56 -7.73 -5.78 11.09
N LYS A 57 -7.08 -5.66 12.26
CA LYS A 57 -7.71 -5.23 13.50
C LYS A 57 -8.37 -3.87 13.29
N ASN A 58 -9.67 -3.77 13.61
CA ASN A 58 -10.48 -2.57 13.43
C ASN A 58 -10.58 -2.03 11.98
N THR A 59 -10.25 -2.85 10.97
CA THR A 59 -10.34 -2.47 9.55
C THR A 59 -11.59 -3.08 8.92
N TYR A 60 -12.52 -2.22 8.49
CA TYR A 60 -13.82 -2.62 7.91
C TYR A 60 -13.81 -2.71 6.39
N LEU A 61 -12.78 -2.18 5.74
CA LEU A 61 -12.64 -2.18 4.28
C LEU A 61 -12.02 -3.50 3.82
N ASN A 62 -12.59 -4.14 2.80
CA ASN A 62 -11.93 -5.22 2.08
C ASN A 62 -10.80 -4.63 1.23
N MET A 63 -9.65 -5.30 1.16
CA MET A 63 -8.48 -4.81 0.42
C MET A 63 -7.51 -5.94 0.09
N TYR A 64 -6.70 -5.72 -0.94
CA TYR A 64 -5.48 -6.50 -1.16
C TYR A 64 -4.29 -5.82 -0.47
N LEU A 65 -3.38 -6.61 0.08
CA LEU A 65 -2.06 -6.19 0.52
C LEU A 65 -1.04 -6.69 -0.51
N LEU A 66 -0.40 -5.75 -1.20
CA LEU A 66 0.70 -6.01 -2.14
C LEU A 66 2.01 -5.69 -1.42
N PHE A 67 2.85 -6.70 -1.19
CA PHE A 67 4.14 -6.51 -0.53
C PHE A 67 5.23 -6.36 -1.58
N ILE A 68 5.98 -5.28 -1.48
CA ILE A 68 6.86 -4.80 -2.53
C ILE A 68 8.26 -4.61 -1.95
N ASP A 69 9.27 -5.13 -2.66
CA ASP A 69 10.66 -5.03 -2.25
C ASP A 69 11.28 -3.64 -2.46
N ASP A 70 12.54 -3.49 -2.07
CA ASP A 70 13.31 -2.25 -2.20
C ASP A 70 13.63 -1.85 -3.65
N LYS A 71 13.46 -2.78 -4.60
CA LYS A 71 13.58 -2.59 -6.04
C LYS A 71 12.21 -2.43 -6.72
N PHE A 72 11.15 -2.22 -5.94
CA PHE A 72 9.77 -2.07 -6.41
C PHE A 72 9.20 -3.31 -7.12
N ASN A 73 9.72 -4.52 -6.85
CA ASN A 73 9.12 -5.76 -7.34
C ASN A 73 7.99 -6.22 -6.41
N LEU A 74 6.89 -6.68 -6.98
CA LEU A 74 5.83 -7.34 -6.23
C LEU A 74 6.30 -8.73 -5.82
N THR A 75 6.37 -8.97 -4.52
CA THR A 75 6.88 -10.24 -3.97
C THR A 75 5.77 -11.18 -3.54
N GLU A 76 4.66 -10.63 -3.05
CA GLU A 76 3.51 -11.40 -2.60
C GLU A 76 2.25 -10.53 -2.57
N ILE A 77 1.10 -11.18 -2.68
CA ILE A 77 -0.23 -10.57 -2.61
C ILE A 77 -1.02 -11.34 -1.55
N LYS A 78 -1.73 -10.62 -0.69
CA LYS A 78 -2.63 -11.22 0.31
C LYS A 78 -3.99 -10.54 0.27
N TYR A 79 -5.05 -11.30 0.55
CA TYR A 79 -6.41 -10.80 0.66
C TYR A 79 -6.99 -11.21 2.02
N PRO A 80 -6.66 -10.47 3.09
CA PRO A 80 -7.03 -10.86 4.45
C PRO A 80 -8.50 -10.56 4.76
N LYS A 81 -9.04 -11.28 5.75
CA LYS A 81 -10.41 -11.07 6.25
C LYS A 81 -10.50 -9.79 7.06
N ILE A 82 -11.53 -8.98 6.81
CA ILE A 82 -11.82 -7.77 7.60
C ILE A 82 -11.97 -8.09 9.09
N LEU A 83 -11.60 -7.12 9.94
CA LEU A 83 -11.67 -7.21 11.40
C LEU A 83 -10.85 -8.35 12.02
N SER A 84 -10.09 -9.13 11.25
CA SER A 84 -9.26 -10.20 11.80
C SER A 84 -8.07 -9.62 12.58
N GLU A 85 -7.79 -10.21 13.73
CA GLU A 85 -6.57 -9.96 14.51
C GLU A 85 -5.45 -10.96 14.17
N ASP A 86 -5.66 -11.85 13.21
CA ASP A 86 -4.64 -12.77 12.73
C ASP A 86 -3.45 -12.00 12.15
N LEU A 87 -2.24 -12.46 12.47
CA LEU A 87 -1.02 -11.85 11.98
C LEU A 87 -0.77 -12.24 10.52
N ILE A 88 -0.56 -11.22 9.70
CA ILE A 88 -0.18 -11.32 8.31
C ILE A 88 1.31 -11.05 8.23
N ILE A 89 2.10 -12.11 8.24
CA ILE A 89 3.57 -12.03 8.20
C ILE A 89 4.03 -12.11 6.74
N SER A 90 4.92 -11.23 6.31
CA SER A 90 5.49 -11.32 4.96
C SER A 90 6.33 -12.59 4.78
N CYS A 91 6.25 -13.22 3.61
CA CYS A 91 7.13 -14.35 3.29
C CYS A 91 8.57 -13.87 3.07
N SER A 92 8.73 -12.75 2.36
CA SER A 92 10.02 -12.11 2.11
C SER A 92 10.51 -11.34 3.34
N ASN A 93 11.83 -11.34 3.54
CA ASN A 93 12.52 -10.48 4.52
C ASN A 93 13.01 -9.17 3.89
N ASN A 94 12.71 -8.93 2.61
CA ASN A 94 13.10 -7.75 1.85
C ASN A 94 11.86 -6.97 1.42
N ILE A 95 11.02 -6.54 2.36
CA ILE A 95 9.86 -5.69 2.08
C ILE A 95 10.19 -4.26 2.47
N LYS A 96 10.08 -3.35 1.50
CA LYS A 96 10.30 -1.91 1.72
C LYS A 96 9.00 -1.12 1.64
N TYR A 97 8.04 -1.60 0.85
CA TYR A 97 6.74 -0.98 0.68
C TYR A 97 5.62 -2.02 0.81
N VAL A 98 4.49 -1.60 1.37
CA VAL A 98 3.24 -2.37 1.32
C VAL A 98 2.17 -1.46 0.77
N LEU A 99 1.39 -1.96 -0.17
CA LEU A 99 0.28 -1.23 -0.77
C LEU A 99 -1.03 -1.94 -0.41
N GLU A 100 -1.85 -1.26 0.39
CA GLU A 100 -3.24 -1.63 0.61
C GLU A 100 -4.09 -1.02 -0.51
N ILE A 101 -4.81 -1.84 -1.27
CA ILE A 101 -5.63 -1.35 -2.39
C ILE A 101 -7.07 -1.85 -2.35
N LYS A 102 -7.96 -0.99 -2.83
CA LYS A 102 -9.34 -1.35 -3.19
C LYS A 102 -9.38 -2.59 -4.10
N PRO A 103 -10.28 -3.56 -3.84
CA PRO A 103 -10.46 -4.70 -4.73
C PRO A 103 -10.76 -4.30 -6.17
N GLU A 104 -11.50 -3.21 -6.38
CA GLU A 104 -11.96 -2.73 -7.69
C GLU A 104 -10.83 -2.30 -8.62
N ILE A 105 -9.69 -1.84 -8.06
CA ILE A 105 -8.54 -1.39 -8.87
C ILE A 105 -7.45 -2.46 -8.99
N SER A 106 -7.59 -3.59 -8.30
CA SER A 106 -6.56 -4.62 -8.22
C SER A 106 -6.14 -5.13 -9.60
N ASN A 107 -7.09 -5.46 -10.47
CA ASN A 107 -6.81 -5.90 -11.84
C ASN A 107 -6.06 -4.84 -12.65
N ILE A 108 -6.40 -3.55 -12.51
CA ILE A 108 -5.74 -2.46 -13.24
C ILE A 108 -4.27 -2.39 -12.84
N ILE A 109 -3.95 -2.49 -11.55
CA ILE A 109 -2.57 -2.50 -11.05
C ILE A 109 -1.84 -3.77 -11.49
N LEU A 110 -2.42 -4.94 -11.23
CA LEU A 110 -1.73 -6.21 -11.42
C LEU A 110 -1.45 -6.52 -12.89
N SER A 111 -2.40 -6.25 -13.79
CA SER A 111 -2.19 -6.42 -15.23
C SER A 111 -1.24 -5.40 -15.84
N ASN A 112 -0.94 -4.30 -15.14
CA ASN A 112 -0.06 -3.22 -15.62
C ASN A 112 1.07 -2.92 -14.63
N TYR A 113 1.55 -3.94 -13.92
CA TYR A 113 2.42 -3.73 -12.77
C TYR A 113 3.74 -3.04 -13.14
N GLU A 114 4.32 -3.31 -14.32
CA GLU A 114 5.55 -2.63 -14.76
C GLU A 114 5.36 -1.11 -14.96
N ILE A 115 4.20 -0.70 -15.48
CA ILE A 115 3.85 0.73 -15.59
C ILE A 115 3.67 1.32 -14.20
N PHE A 116 2.90 0.63 -13.35
CA PHE A 116 2.68 1.05 -11.96
C PHE A 116 3.99 1.21 -11.18
N LYS A 117 4.88 0.22 -11.29
CA LYS A 117 6.22 0.18 -10.67
C LYS A 117 7.05 1.39 -11.08
N LYS A 118 7.08 1.71 -12.39
CA LYS A 118 7.79 2.88 -12.91
C LYS A 118 7.22 4.18 -12.36
N GLU A 119 5.91 4.36 -12.39
CA GLU A 119 5.28 5.58 -11.86
C GLU A 119 5.47 5.72 -10.35
N LEU A 120 5.25 4.64 -9.59
CA LEU A 120 5.41 4.62 -8.14
C LEU A 120 6.85 4.97 -7.74
N SER A 121 7.85 4.34 -8.34
CA SER A 121 9.26 4.61 -8.03
C SER A 121 9.64 6.07 -8.27
N ASN A 122 9.21 6.66 -9.40
CA ASN A 122 9.41 8.07 -9.70
C ASN A 122 8.79 8.99 -8.65
N LYS A 123 7.56 8.71 -8.19
CA LYS A 123 6.89 9.51 -7.14
C LYS A 123 7.66 9.41 -5.82
N ILE A 124 8.09 8.21 -5.44
CA ILE A 124 8.76 7.97 -4.16
C ILE A 124 10.15 8.61 -4.12
N ILE A 125 10.94 8.50 -5.19
CA ILE A 125 12.23 9.18 -5.30
C ILE A 125 12.06 10.69 -5.09
N LYS A 126 11.02 11.29 -5.70
CA LYS A 126 10.71 12.72 -5.55
C LYS A 126 10.26 13.13 -4.14
N ILE A 127 9.70 12.20 -3.37
CA ILE A 127 9.30 12.43 -1.98
C ILE A 127 10.51 12.38 -1.06
N LEU A 128 11.40 11.40 -1.28
CA LEU A 128 12.59 11.20 -0.44
C LEU A 128 13.72 12.19 -0.75
N SER A 129 13.68 12.88 -1.90
CA SER A 129 14.66 13.91 -2.27
C SER A 129 14.31 15.33 -1.80
N LYS A 130 13.20 15.49 -1.07
CA LYS A 130 12.75 16.75 -0.47
C LYS A 130 12.89 16.69 1.04
#